data_AF-A0A960NYB8-F1
#
_entry.id   AF-A0A960NYB8-F1
#
_cell.length_a   1.000
_cell.length_b   1.000
_cell.length_c   1.000
_cell.angle_alpha   90.00
_cell.angle_beta   90.00
_cell.angle_gamma   90.00
#
_symmetry.space_group_name_H-M   'P 1'
#
loop_
_entity.id
_entity.type
_entity.pdbx_description
1 polymer ?
#
loop_
_entity_poly.entity_id
_entity_poly.type
_entity_poly.pdbx_seq_one_letter_code
_entity_poly.pdbx_strand_id
1 'polypeptide(L)'
;MTETSTRFPFRIDRLYRIPALLVGVREETAWVELDRDGLRARFGPWFVSTPLANVTGAGVSGPYSLVKTVGPAHLSLQDQGLTFATNGELGACLTFAEPVAGIEPTGRLRHPGLTVTVADPEALVEAAAELGVHRTDAEALREVQEAEDALHTKTAAELREIARQRGVSHPASIKKAELVALLDRQFDADLLEDLTEDNRGAGGR
;
A
#
# COMPACT_ATOMS: atom_id res chain seq x y z
N MET A 1 -29.12 -4.40 17.29
CA MET A 1 -28.58 -4.72 15.96
C MET A 1 -27.08 -4.64 16.09
N THR A 2 -26.37 -5.76 16.01
CA THR A 2 -24.91 -5.78 15.99
C THR A 2 -24.46 -5.28 14.62
N GLU A 3 -24.04 -4.04 14.54
CA GLU A 3 -23.32 -3.53 13.38
C GLU A 3 -22.01 -4.31 13.25
N THR A 4 -21.83 -4.95 12.10
CA THR A 4 -20.66 -5.77 11.80
C THR A 4 -19.47 -4.83 11.62
N SER A 5 -18.66 -4.72 12.66
CA SER A 5 -17.41 -3.96 12.64
C SER A 5 -16.27 -4.86 12.17
N THR A 6 -15.57 -4.44 11.12
CA THR A 6 -14.46 -5.22 10.54
C THR A 6 -13.14 -4.63 10.99
N ARG A 7 -12.26 -5.47 11.55
CA ARG A 7 -10.96 -5.07 12.09
C ARG A 7 -9.81 -5.72 11.34
N PHE A 8 -8.89 -4.90 10.88
CA PHE A 8 -7.72 -5.23 10.07
C PHE A 8 -6.44 -5.03 10.91
N PRO A 9 -5.68 -6.09 11.21
CA PRO A 9 -4.41 -5.98 11.91
C PRO A 9 -3.32 -5.41 11.00
N PHE A 10 -2.30 -4.79 11.58
CA PHE A 10 -1.11 -4.36 10.83
C PHE A 10 -0.21 -5.54 10.46
N ARG A 11 0.41 -5.50 9.26
CA ARG A 11 1.50 -6.42 8.92
C ARG A 11 2.81 -5.84 9.43
N ILE A 12 3.35 -6.46 10.47
CA ILE A 12 4.60 -6.04 11.11
C ILE A 12 5.76 -6.89 10.58
N ASP A 13 6.50 -6.33 9.63
CA ASP A 13 7.66 -7.00 9.04
C ASP A 13 8.80 -7.13 10.05
N ARG A 14 9.61 -8.19 9.90
CA ARG A 14 10.69 -8.54 10.83
C ARG A 14 11.65 -7.37 11.09
N LEU A 15 11.96 -6.58 10.06
CA LEU A 15 12.84 -5.41 10.15
C LEU A 15 12.22 -4.25 10.93
N TYR A 16 10.89 -4.15 10.95
CA TYR A 16 10.15 -3.09 11.63
C TYR A 16 9.78 -3.45 13.07
N ARG A 17 9.88 -4.72 13.48
CA ARG A 17 9.47 -5.18 14.82
C ARG A 17 10.18 -4.47 15.97
N ILE A 18 11.51 -4.35 15.92
CA ILE A 18 12.27 -3.73 17.02
C ILE A 18 11.98 -2.22 17.11
N PRO A 19 12.06 -1.43 16.01
CA PRO A 19 11.64 -0.03 16.03
C PRO A 19 10.19 0.19 16.46
N ALA A 20 9.24 -0.62 15.97
CA ALA A 20 7.83 -0.53 16.31
C ALA A 20 7.59 -0.73 17.81
N LEU A 21 8.23 -1.73 18.42
CA LEU A 21 8.12 -1.96 19.87
C LEU A 21 8.66 -0.80 20.71
N LEU A 22 9.75 -0.15 20.28
CA LEU A 22 10.33 1.00 20.98
C LEU A 22 9.40 2.21 21.02
N VAL A 23 8.52 2.34 20.02
CA VAL A 23 7.50 3.41 19.97
C VAL A 23 6.12 2.94 20.44
N GLY A 24 6.03 1.74 21.04
CA GLY A 24 4.80 1.21 21.64
C GLY A 24 3.79 0.59 20.66
N VAL A 25 4.20 0.34 19.42
CA VAL A 25 3.41 -0.34 18.40
C VAL A 25 3.55 -1.85 18.60
N ARG A 26 2.43 -2.50 18.95
CA ARG A 26 2.30 -3.94 19.19
C ARG A 26 1.12 -4.46 18.37
N GLU A 27 1.05 -5.76 18.14
CA GLU A 27 -0.08 -6.39 17.40
C GLU A 27 -1.44 -6.04 18.03
N GLU A 28 -1.51 -5.92 19.36
CA GLU A 28 -2.71 -5.53 20.10
C GLU A 28 -3.08 -4.04 19.98
N THR A 29 -2.09 -3.18 19.72
CA THR A 29 -2.25 -1.71 19.62
C THR A 29 -2.14 -1.20 18.18
N ALA A 30 -2.03 -2.08 17.19
CA ALA A 30 -1.88 -1.73 15.78
C ALA A 30 -2.99 -2.39 14.96
N TRP A 31 -4.04 -1.62 14.67
CA TRP A 31 -5.21 -2.08 13.95
C TRP A 31 -5.97 -0.95 13.29
N VAL A 32 -6.73 -1.28 12.25
CA VAL A 32 -7.73 -0.42 11.63
C VAL A 32 -9.08 -1.09 11.78
N GLU A 33 -10.09 -0.35 12.17
CA GLU A 33 -11.46 -0.81 12.30
C GLU A 33 -12.34 0.09 11.46
N LEU A 34 -13.25 -0.54 10.73
CA LEU A 34 -14.14 0.14 9.80
C LEU A 34 -15.54 -0.43 9.92
N ASP A 35 -16.52 0.46 10.05
CA ASP A 35 -17.95 0.17 10.01
C ASP A 35 -18.75 1.38 9.53
N ARG A 36 -20.07 1.29 9.66
CA ARG A 36 -21.00 2.35 9.29
C ARG A 36 -20.86 3.60 10.14
N ASP A 37 -20.43 3.47 11.40
CA ASP A 37 -20.22 4.61 12.29
C ASP A 37 -18.93 5.34 11.93
N GLY A 38 -17.88 4.62 11.52
CA GLY A 38 -16.71 5.24 10.93
C GLY A 38 -15.44 4.42 10.93
N LEU A 39 -14.35 5.16 10.68
CA LEU A 39 -12.98 4.65 10.65
C LEU A 39 -12.30 4.94 11.99
N ARG A 40 -11.71 3.90 12.58
CA ARG A 40 -10.85 3.99 13.77
C ARG A 40 -9.53 3.29 13.48
N ALA A 41 -8.43 4.03 13.49
CA ALA A 41 -7.10 3.48 13.28
C ALA A 41 -6.24 3.72 14.51
N ARG A 42 -5.76 2.65 15.13
CA ARG A 42 -4.82 2.70 16.24
C ARG A 42 -3.45 2.23 15.79
N PHE A 43 -2.42 2.97 16.18
CA PHE A 43 -1.04 2.61 15.94
C PHE A 43 -0.22 2.94 17.18
N GLY A 44 -0.06 1.97 18.09
CA GLY A 44 0.63 2.19 19.36
C GLY A 44 -0.06 3.27 20.22
N PRO A 45 0.60 4.42 20.50
CA PRO A 45 0.00 5.55 21.21
C PRO A 45 -0.89 6.43 20.33
N TRP A 46 -0.78 6.32 19.00
CA TRP A 46 -1.51 7.16 18.06
C TRP A 46 -2.88 6.58 17.73
N PHE A 47 -3.85 7.47 17.53
CA PHE A 47 -5.23 7.09 17.26
C PHE A 47 -5.92 8.12 16.37
N VAL A 48 -6.51 7.64 15.28
CA VAL A 48 -7.37 8.40 14.38
C VAL A 48 -8.77 7.85 14.52
N SER A 49 -9.75 8.75 14.65
CA SER A 49 -11.17 8.40 14.60
C SER A 49 -11.89 9.44 13.77
N THR A 50 -12.65 9.00 12.77
CA THR A 50 -13.44 9.89 11.92
C THR A 50 -14.71 9.19 11.44
N PRO A 51 -15.84 9.90 11.31
CA PRO A 51 -17.06 9.32 10.75
C PRO A 51 -16.84 8.76 9.34
N LEU A 52 -17.58 7.71 8.98
CA LEU A 52 -17.46 7.11 7.64
C LEU A 52 -17.70 8.14 6.53
N ALA A 53 -18.66 9.06 6.73
CA ALA A 53 -18.98 10.14 5.79
C ALA A 53 -17.82 11.09 5.51
N ASN A 54 -16.79 11.12 6.36
CA ASN A 54 -15.60 11.92 6.13
C ASN A 54 -14.55 11.19 5.26
N VAL A 55 -14.68 9.88 5.04
CA VAL A 55 -13.78 9.09 4.21
C VAL A 55 -14.26 9.18 2.76
N THR A 56 -13.49 9.85 1.91
CA THR A 56 -13.88 10.13 0.51
C THR A 56 -13.31 9.13 -0.46
N GLY A 57 -12.17 8.53 -0.15
CA GLY A 57 -11.52 7.55 -1.00
C GLY A 57 -10.68 6.55 -0.24
N ALA A 58 -10.53 5.38 -0.84
CA ALA A 58 -9.65 4.30 -0.38
C ALA A 58 -8.99 3.64 -1.59
N GLY A 59 -7.71 3.32 -1.51
CA GLY A 59 -7.05 2.55 -2.55
C GLY A 59 -5.81 1.85 -2.04
N VAL A 60 -5.50 0.69 -2.63
CA VAL A 60 -4.23 0.03 -2.40
C VAL A 60 -3.14 0.90 -3.00
N SER A 61 -2.12 1.14 -2.20
CA SER A 61 -0.98 1.95 -2.59
C SER A 61 0.31 1.32 -2.10
N GLY A 62 1.38 1.76 -2.74
CA GLY A 62 2.68 1.14 -2.66
C GLY A 62 3.06 0.57 -4.03
N PRO A 63 4.23 -0.06 -4.11
CA PRO A 63 5.12 -0.26 -2.99
C PRO A 63 5.80 1.02 -2.47
N TYR A 64 6.20 1.05 -1.20
CA TYR A 64 6.79 2.23 -0.53
C TYR A 64 8.28 2.04 -0.31
N SER A 65 9.08 3.07 -0.64
CA SER A 65 10.48 3.11 -0.23
C SER A 65 10.60 2.99 1.32
N LEU A 66 11.50 2.11 1.80
CA LEU A 66 11.80 1.90 3.23
C LEU A 66 12.18 3.21 3.95
N VAL A 67 12.81 4.16 3.26
CA VAL A 67 13.20 5.48 3.82
C VAL A 67 11.97 6.34 4.15
N LYS A 68 10.83 6.13 3.47
CA LYS A 68 9.57 6.85 3.73
C LYS A 68 8.72 6.20 4.84
N THR A 69 9.00 4.95 5.22
CA THR A 69 8.19 4.17 6.18
C THR A 69 8.90 3.83 7.49
N VAL A 70 10.24 3.88 7.56
CA VAL A 70 11.00 3.57 8.79
C VAL A 70 11.11 4.80 9.70
N GLY A 71 10.17 4.88 10.65
CA GLY A 71 10.27 5.63 11.90
C GLY A 71 8.89 6.09 12.42
N PRO A 72 8.84 6.87 13.52
CA PRO A 72 7.58 7.21 14.18
C PRO A 72 6.69 8.02 13.24
N ALA A 73 5.43 7.62 13.09
CA ALA A 73 4.37 8.22 12.28
C ALA A 73 4.86 9.36 11.36
N HIS A 74 5.38 9.01 10.19
CA HIS A 74 6.01 9.99 9.32
C HIS A 74 4.95 10.77 8.51
N LEU A 75 5.13 12.09 8.47
CA LEU A 75 4.49 12.99 7.52
C LEU A 75 4.98 12.64 6.11
N SER A 76 4.07 12.23 5.21
CA SER A 76 4.39 12.34 3.78
C SER A 76 4.42 13.83 3.43
N LEU A 77 5.62 14.38 3.24
CA LEU A 77 5.87 15.81 3.09
C LEU A 77 5.28 16.42 1.80
N GLN A 78 4.87 15.61 0.83
CA GLN A 78 4.19 16.09 -0.39
C GLN A 78 2.68 16.31 -0.20
N ASP A 79 2.02 15.53 0.66
CA ASP A 79 0.54 15.54 0.78
C ASP A 79 0.01 15.83 2.19
N GLN A 80 0.89 16.10 3.16
CA GLN A 80 0.54 16.27 4.58
C GLN A 80 -0.17 15.04 5.20
N GLY A 81 -0.12 13.88 4.54
CA GLY A 81 -0.76 12.64 4.97
C GLY A 81 -0.13 12.05 6.22
N LEU A 82 -0.97 11.41 7.04
CA LEU A 82 -0.55 10.64 8.21
C LEU A 82 -0.16 9.22 7.76
N THR A 83 0.98 8.71 8.22
CA THR A 83 1.42 7.35 7.86
C THR A 83 1.54 6.49 9.09
N PHE A 84 0.78 5.40 9.13
CA PHE A 84 0.98 4.28 10.04
C PHE A 84 1.56 3.13 9.21
N ALA A 85 2.84 2.83 9.39
CA ALA A 85 3.53 1.83 8.58
C ALA A 85 4.43 0.93 9.41
N THR A 86 4.35 -0.36 9.12
CA THR A 86 5.20 -1.43 9.67
C THR A 86 5.72 -2.38 8.59
N ASN A 87 5.56 -2.01 7.31
CA ASN A 87 6.21 -2.59 6.16
C ASN A 87 6.36 -1.53 5.05
N GLY A 88 7.14 -1.87 4.01
CA GLY A 88 7.29 -1.05 2.80
C GLY A 88 6.65 -1.67 1.56
N GLU A 89 5.99 -2.83 1.68
CA GLU A 89 5.48 -3.56 0.51
C GLU A 89 4.16 -2.99 0.01
N LEU A 90 3.11 -3.02 0.82
CA LEU A 90 1.78 -2.58 0.41
C LEU A 90 1.02 -2.00 1.59
N GLY A 91 0.11 -1.09 1.30
CA GLY A 91 -0.80 -0.50 2.27
C GLY A 91 -2.04 0.05 1.60
N ALA A 92 -2.96 0.58 2.40
CA ALA A 92 -4.11 1.31 1.90
C ALA A 92 -3.91 2.80 2.19
N CYS A 93 -4.17 3.64 1.19
CA CYS A 93 -4.29 5.09 1.37
C CYS A 93 -5.77 5.45 1.46
N LEU A 94 -6.14 6.11 2.56
CA LEU A 94 -7.46 6.65 2.82
C LEU A 94 -7.42 8.16 2.67
N THR A 95 -8.37 8.76 1.98
CA THR A 95 -8.50 10.21 1.84
C THR A 95 -9.73 10.73 2.58
N PHE A 96 -9.63 11.96 3.09
CA PHE A 96 -10.67 12.57 3.91
C PHE A 96 -11.19 13.88 3.30
N ALA A 97 -12.49 14.14 3.47
CA ALA A 97 -13.09 15.43 3.12
C ALA A 97 -12.60 16.54 4.04
N GLU A 98 -12.57 16.27 5.34
CA GLU A 98 -12.07 17.14 6.40
C GLU A 98 -10.79 16.55 7.02
N PRO A 99 -9.69 17.32 7.10
CA PRO A 99 -8.44 16.85 7.69
C PRO A 99 -8.61 16.37 9.14
N VAL A 100 -8.09 15.18 9.43
CA VAL A 100 -8.20 14.51 10.74
C VAL A 100 -6.95 14.71 11.59
N ALA A 101 -7.11 14.80 12.91
CA ALA A 101 -5.99 14.71 13.84
C ALA A 101 -5.65 13.24 14.14
N GLY A 102 -4.42 12.95 14.58
CA GLY A 102 -4.07 11.58 14.96
C GLY A 102 -2.67 11.39 15.55
N ILE A 103 -1.77 12.34 15.35
CA ILE A 103 -0.37 12.21 15.77
C ILE A 103 -0.04 12.90 17.10
N GLU A 104 -0.86 13.86 17.55
CA GLU A 104 -0.59 14.63 18.76
C GLU A 104 -1.86 15.10 19.50
N PRO A 105 -1.82 15.26 20.85
CA PRO A 105 -3.01 15.42 21.70
C PRO A 105 -3.76 16.77 21.56
N THR A 106 -3.11 17.81 21.04
CA THR A 106 -3.64 19.17 20.88
C THR A 106 -4.45 19.37 19.60
N GLY A 107 -4.41 18.41 18.66
CA GLY A 107 -5.23 18.41 17.43
C GLY A 107 -4.92 19.55 16.44
N ARG A 108 -3.75 20.18 16.57
CA ARG A 108 -3.27 21.26 15.70
C ARG A 108 -2.76 20.74 14.37
N LEU A 109 -2.11 19.58 14.38
CA LEU A 109 -1.66 18.93 13.16
C LEU A 109 -2.79 18.04 12.63
N ARG A 110 -3.24 18.35 11.41
CA ARG A 110 -4.33 17.64 10.73
C ARG A 110 -3.87 17.14 9.38
N HIS A 111 -4.44 16.02 8.96
CA HIS A 111 -3.98 15.25 7.83
C HIS A 111 -5.15 14.98 6.88
N PRO A 112 -5.03 15.32 5.58
CA PRO A 112 -6.07 15.07 4.59
C PRO A 112 -6.15 13.60 4.15
N GLY A 113 -5.19 12.77 4.56
CA GLY A 113 -5.20 11.35 4.28
C GLY A 113 -4.44 10.54 5.32
N LEU A 114 -4.68 9.23 5.30
CA LEU A 114 -4.08 8.25 6.18
C LEU A 114 -3.61 7.03 5.38
N THR A 115 -2.32 6.76 5.41
CA THR A 115 -1.74 5.52 4.88
C THR A 115 -1.60 4.49 5.99
N VAL A 116 -2.08 3.27 5.77
CA VAL A 116 -2.00 2.15 6.72
C VAL A 116 -1.44 0.91 6.05
N THR A 117 -0.45 0.26 6.66
CA THR A 117 0.12 -1.00 6.13
C THR A 117 -0.48 -2.22 6.84
N VAL A 118 -1.79 -2.40 6.66
CA VAL A 118 -2.54 -3.55 7.20
C VAL A 118 -2.09 -4.87 6.54
N ALA A 119 -2.44 -6.00 7.16
CA ALA A 119 -2.10 -7.32 6.65
C ALA A 119 -2.75 -7.65 5.32
N ASP A 120 -3.94 -7.10 5.09
CA ASP A 120 -4.68 -7.24 3.85
C ASP A 120 -5.24 -5.87 3.42
N PRO A 121 -4.47 -5.09 2.65
CA PRO A 121 -4.90 -3.77 2.18
C PRO A 121 -6.10 -3.84 1.23
N GLU A 122 -6.18 -4.87 0.41
CA GLU A 122 -7.27 -5.07 -0.55
C GLU A 122 -8.58 -5.28 0.21
N ALA A 123 -8.59 -6.18 1.21
CA ALA A 123 -9.78 -6.42 2.03
C ALA A 123 -10.27 -5.16 2.77
N LEU A 124 -9.36 -4.26 3.18
CA LEU A 124 -9.73 -2.98 3.78
C LEU A 124 -10.40 -2.06 2.76
N VAL A 125 -9.84 -1.96 1.55
CA VAL A 125 -10.39 -1.13 0.47
C VAL A 125 -11.74 -1.66 -0.01
N GLU A 126 -11.88 -2.98 -0.13
CA GLU A 126 -13.15 -3.64 -0.45
C GLU A 126 -14.23 -3.35 0.60
N ALA A 127 -13.91 -3.51 1.89
CA ALA A 127 -14.84 -3.19 2.97
C ALA A 127 -15.25 -1.71 2.96
N ALA A 128 -14.33 -0.79 2.63
CA ALA A 128 -14.66 0.62 2.47
C ALA A 128 -15.59 0.86 1.28
N ALA A 129 -15.36 0.18 0.15
CA ALA A 129 -16.21 0.26 -1.03
C ALA A 129 -17.62 -0.28 -0.78
N GLU A 130 -17.76 -1.38 -0.04
CA GLU A 130 -19.06 -1.91 0.40
C GLU A 130 -19.84 -0.93 1.27
N LEU A 131 -19.14 -0.07 2.01
CA LEU A 131 -19.68 1.00 2.82
C LEU A 131 -19.92 2.31 2.03
N GLY A 132 -19.61 2.32 0.74
CA GLY A 132 -19.88 3.45 -0.17
C GLY A 132 -18.71 4.42 -0.38
N VAL A 133 -17.50 4.09 0.07
CA VAL A 133 -16.28 4.87 -0.18
C VAL A 133 -15.77 4.63 -1.60
N HIS A 134 -15.29 5.67 -2.28
CA HIS A 134 -14.78 5.57 -3.65
C HIS A 134 -13.42 4.85 -3.71
N ARG A 135 -13.28 3.84 -4.58
CA ARG A 135 -11.98 3.20 -4.85
C ARG A 135 -11.09 4.12 -5.70
N THR A 136 -9.96 4.55 -5.15
CA THR A 136 -9.01 5.44 -5.84
C THR A 136 -7.96 4.71 -6.66
N ASP A 137 -7.83 3.40 -6.49
CA ASP A 137 -6.88 2.50 -7.16
C ASP A 137 -7.47 1.82 -8.42
N ALA A 138 -8.76 2.02 -8.69
CA ALA A 138 -9.47 1.31 -9.75
C ALA A 138 -8.89 1.54 -11.16
N GLU A 139 -8.30 2.72 -11.42
CA GLU A 139 -7.64 3.01 -12.71
C GLU A 139 -6.31 2.27 -12.82
N ALA A 140 -5.46 2.34 -11.79
CA ALA A 140 -4.20 1.62 -11.73
C ALA A 140 -4.39 0.09 -11.84
N LEU A 141 -5.43 -0.45 -11.19
CA LEU A 141 -5.76 -1.88 -11.31
C LEU A 141 -6.18 -2.28 -12.74
N ARG A 142 -6.89 -1.41 -13.46
CA ARG A 142 -7.23 -1.67 -14.86
C ARG A 142 -6.00 -1.66 -15.75
N GLU A 143 -5.08 -0.72 -15.55
CA GLU A 143 -3.83 -0.67 -16.32
C GLU A 143 -2.97 -1.92 -16.10
N VAL A 144 -2.87 -2.39 -14.85
CA VAL A 144 -2.17 -3.65 -14.52
C VAL A 144 -2.85 -4.84 -15.19
N GLN A 145 -4.18 -4.93 -15.09
CA GLN A 145 -4.94 -6.02 -15.74
C GLN A 145 -4.80 -5.99 -17.26
N GLU A 146 -4.87 -4.82 -17.89
CA GLU A 146 -4.68 -4.65 -19.33
C GLU A 146 -3.27 -5.06 -19.77
N ALA A 147 -2.25 -4.74 -18.96
CA ALA A 147 -0.88 -5.17 -19.21
C ALA A 147 -0.71 -6.69 -19.11
N GLU A 148 -1.31 -7.31 -18.08
CA GLU A 148 -1.31 -8.77 -17.89
C GLU A 148 -2.05 -9.49 -19.03
N ASP A 149 -3.25 -9.01 -19.40
CA ASP A 149 -4.04 -9.51 -20.52
C ASP A 149 -3.29 -9.37 -21.85
N ALA A 150 -2.61 -8.24 -22.06
CA ALA A 150 -1.74 -8.01 -23.20
C ALA A 150 -0.55 -8.98 -23.21
N LEU A 151 0.00 -9.35 -22.05
CA LEU A 151 1.10 -10.30 -21.96
C LEU A 151 0.63 -11.73 -22.28
N HIS A 152 -0.53 -12.13 -21.77
CA HIS A 152 -1.10 -13.46 -22.00
C HIS A 152 -1.56 -13.67 -23.46
N THR A 153 -2.02 -12.61 -24.12
CA THR A 153 -2.46 -12.65 -25.53
C THR A 153 -1.31 -12.58 -26.55
N LYS A 154 -0.10 -12.19 -26.15
CA LYS A 154 1.07 -12.15 -27.05
C LYS A 154 1.46 -13.50 -27.62
N THR A 155 1.94 -13.48 -28.85
CA THR A 155 2.51 -14.64 -29.52
C THR A 155 3.87 -15.00 -28.92
N ALA A 156 4.32 -16.24 -29.16
CA ALA A 156 5.64 -16.68 -28.71
C ALA A 156 6.79 -15.91 -29.39
N ALA A 157 6.57 -15.24 -30.51
CA ALA A 157 7.58 -14.37 -31.14
C ALA A 157 7.69 -13.03 -30.41
N GLU A 158 6.55 -12.43 -30.06
CA GLU A 158 6.49 -11.15 -29.33
C GLU A 158 7.00 -11.29 -27.88
N LEU A 159 6.66 -12.39 -27.19
CA LEU A 159 7.18 -12.66 -25.84
C LEU A 159 8.71 -12.80 -25.82
N ARG A 160 9.29 -13.40 -26.87
CA ARG A 160 10.75 -13.50 -27.00
C ARG A 160 11.39 -12.15 -27.26
N GLU A 161 10.73 -11.29 -28.02
CA GLU A 161 11.21 -9.94 -28.27
C GLU A 161 11.21 -9.10 -26.99
N ILE A 162 10.13 -9.16 -26.22
CA ILE A 162 10.03 -8.49 -24.91
C ILE A 162 11.09 -9.04 -23.95
N ALA A 163 11.27 -10.36 -23.89
CA ALA A 163 12.29 -10.99 -23.05
C ALA A 163 13.71 -10.55 -23.46
N ARG A 164 14.00 -10.38 -24.75
CA ARG A 164 15.29 -9.83 -25.23
C ARG A 164 15.48 -8.39 -24.77
N GLN A 165 14.46 -7.54 -24.91
CA GLN A 165 14.52 -6.14 -24.50
C GLN A 165 14.76 -5.99 -22.99
N ARG A 166 14.24 -6.92 -22.19
CA ARG A 166 14.45 -6.98 -20.74
C ARG A 166 15.66 -7.80 -20.29
N GLY A 167 16.56 -8.18 -21.21
CA GLY A 167 17.83 -8.83 -20.88
C GLY A 167 17.75 -10.30 -20.45
N VAL A 168 16.62 -10.99 -20.69
CA VAL A 168 16.49 -12.43 -20.41
C VAL A 168 17.48 -13.21 -21.28
N SER A 169 18.24 -14.10 -20.66
CA SER A 169 19.22 -14.94 -21.34
C SER A 169 18.54 -16.05 -22.16
N HIS A 170 18.87 -16.14 -23.46
CA HIS A 170 18.42 -17.19 -24.39
C HIS A 170 16.89 -17.41 -24.52
N PRO A 171 16.08 -16.38 -24.82
CA PRO A 171 14.62 -16.51 -24.88
C PRO A 171 14.13 -17.39 -26.04
N ALA A 172 14.97 -17.66 -27.05
CA ALA A 172 14.64 -18.48 -28.21
C ALA A 172 14.34 -19.95 -27.86
N SER A 173 15.01 -20.51 -26.84
CA SER A 173 14.86 -21.91 -26.42
C SER A 173 13.76 -22.14 -25.38
N ILE A 174 13.15 -21.06 -24.86
CA ILE A 174 12.17 -21.12 -23.78
C ILE A 174 10.76 -21.32 -24.37
N LYS A 175 9.95 -22.17 -23.74
CA LYS A 175 8.55 -22.41 -24.14
C LYS A 175 7.69 -21.19 -23.82
N LYS A 176 6.59 -20.97 -24.56
CA LYS A 176 5.69 -19.81 -24.37
C LYS A 176 5.27 -19.65 -22.90
N ALA A 177 4.78 -20.71 -22.26
CA ALA A 177 4.31 -20.67 -20.88
C ALA A 177 5.42 -20.33 -19.87
N GLU A 178 6.65 -20.75 -20.16
CA GLU A 178 7.81 -20.47 -19.32
C GLU A 178 8.35 -19.05 -19.56
N LEU A 179 8.22 -18.50 -20.77
CA LEU A 179 8.45 -17.08 -21.06
C LEU A 179 7.47 -16.18 -20.33
N VAL A 180 6.18 -16.54 -20.30
CA VAL A 180 5.15 -15.81 -19.53
C VAL A 180 5.52 -15.82 -18.05
N ALA A 181 5.77 -17.00 -17.46
CA ALA A 181 6.12 -17.09 -16.04
C ALA A 181 7.43 -16.39 -15.67
N LEU A 182 8.41 -16.33 -16.58
CA LEU A 182 9.64 -15.56 -16.37
C LEU A 182 9.40 -14.06 -16.45
N LEU A 183 8.59 -13.61 -17.40
CA LEU A 183 8.24 -12.20 -17.55
C LEU A 183 7.36 -11.71 -16.41
N ASP A 184 6.42 -12.53 -15.90
CA ASP A 184 5.62 -12.22 -14.72
C ASP A 184 6.53 -12.02 -13.50
N ARG A 185 7.44 -12.97 -13.23
CA ARG A 185 8.40 -12.86 -12.13
C ARG A 185 9.36 -11.68 -12.29
N GLN A 186 9.74 -11.36 -13.51
CA GLN A 186 10.62 -10.22 -13.78
C GLN A 186 9.85 -8.90 -13.66
N PHE A 187 8.57 -8.86 -14.02
CA PHE A 187 7.71 -7.71 -13.78
C PHE A 187 7.58 -7.44 -12.27
N ASP A 188 7.37 -8.49 -11.47
CA ASP A 188 7.41 -8.40 -10.01
C ASP A 188 8.78 -7.91 -9.49
N ALA A 189 9.89 -8.34 -10.12
CA ALA A 189 11.24 -7.94 -9.73
C ALA A 189 11.61 -6.51 -10.14
N ASP A 190 11.24 -6.06 -11.35
CA ASP A 190 11.42 -4.70 -11.84
C ASP A 190 10.62 -3.73 -10.95
N LEU A 191 9.38 -4.10 -10.60
CA LEU A 191 8.56 -3.37 -9.62
C LEU A 191 9.26 -3.27 -8.26
N LEU A 192 9.98 -4.32 -7.83
CA LEU A 192 10.77 -4.28 -6.60
C LEU A 192 12.05 -3.41 -6.73
N GLU A 193 12.74 -3.46 -7.87
CA GLU A 193 13.98 -2.71 -8.11
C GLU A 193 13.74 -1.20 -8.25
N ASP A 194 12.70 -0.78 -8.97
CA ASP A 194 12.34 0.64 -9.13
C ASP A 194 12.12 1.33 -7.76
N LEU A 195 11.54 0.61 -6.79
CA LEU A 195 11.43 1.10 -5.41
C LEU A 195 12.77 1.25 -4.69
N THR A 196 13.74 0.41 -5.04
CA THR A 196 15.07 0.42 -4.43
C THR A 196 16.01 1.42 -5.10
N GLU A 197 15.81 1.75 -6.38
CA GLU A 197 16.62 2.72 -7.12
C GLU A 197 16.26 4.16 -6.79
N ASP A 198 14.97 4.47 -6.63
CA ASP A 198 14.49 5.79 -6.18
C ASP A 198 15.01 6.16 -4.76
N ASN A 199 15.49 5.15 -4.01
CA ASN A 199 16.16 5.29 -2.71
C ASN A 199 17.63 5.72 -2.78
N ARG A 200 18.32 5.56 -3.91
CA ARG A 200 19.75 5.94 -4.04
C ARG A 200 19.94 7.40 -4.45
N GLY A 201 18.91 8.06 -4.98
CA GLY A 201 18.96 9.45 -5.42
C GLY A 201 18.83 10.52 -4.32
N ALA A 202 18.33 10.16 -3.13
CA ALA A 202 17.97 11.12 -2.08
C ALA A 202 18.95 11.16 -0.87
N GLY A 203 20.12 10.54 -0.98
CA GLY A 203 21.14 10.46 0.08
C GLY A 203 22.37 11.37 -0.14
N GLY A 204 22.22 12.49 -0.85
CA GLY A 204 23.35 13.31 -1.28
C GLY A 204 23.12 14.82 -1.20
N ARG A 205 23.10 15.36 0.03
CA ARG A 205 23.86 16.57 0.41
C ARG A 205 23.71 16.90 1.89
#